data_AF-A0A7J5WUJ5-F1
#
_entry.id   AF-A0A7J5WUJ5-F1
#
_cell.length_a   1.000
_cell.length_b   1.000
_cell.length_c   1.000
_cell.angle_alpha   90.00
_cell.angle_beta   90.00
_cell.angle_gamma   90.00
#
_symmetry.space_group_name_H-M   'P 1'
#
loop_
_entity.id
_entity.type
_entity.pdbx_description
1 polymer ?
#
loop_
_entity_poly.entity_id
_entity_poly.type
_entity_poly.pdbx_seq_one_letter_code
_entity_poly.pdbx_strand_id
1 'polypeptide(L)'
;MTPRKTPGLRLVESLRGLLEDGYEFDEAEEHLLSMIEAETDRVAALRAVLADELAKDEVSTRRVTELSAEIRLLEKQIGQWCASLRPKQAADKSWTHQKAANARWRVIS
;
A
#
# COMPACT_ATOMS: atom_id res chain seq x y z
N MET A 1 -30.76 1.94 2.35
CA MET A 1 -29.85 1.16 1.49
C MET A 1 -28.44 1.57 1.86
N THR A 2 -27.66 0.71 2.52
CA THR A 2 -26.30 1.05 2.94
C THR A 2 -25.42 1.16 1.69
N PRO A 3 -24.64 2.25 1.50
CA PRO A 3 -23.77 2.37 0.33
C PRO A 3 -22.79 1.19 0.29
N ARG A 4 -22.59 0.63 -0.90
CA ARG A 4 -21.66 -0.48 -1.12
C ARG A 4 -20.24 0.01 -0.83
N LYS A 5 -19.53 -0.68 0.06
CA LYS A 5 -18.13 -0.37 0.39
C LYS A 5 -17.26 -0.41 -0.88
N THR A 6 -16.40 0.60 -1.06
CA THR A 6 -15.46 0.65 -2.17
C THR A 6 -14.40 -0.45 -2.03
N PRO A 7 -13.72 -0.85 -3.12
CA PRO A 7 -12.58 -1.76 -3.05
C PRO A 7 -11.49 -1.30 -2.05
N GLY A 8 -11.14 -0.02 -2.05
CA GLY A 8 -10.16 0.56 -1.14
C GLY A 8 -10.59 0.47 0.32
N LEU A 9 -11.83 0.85 0.63
CA LEU A 9 -12.35 0.75 2.00
C LEU A 9 -12.32 -0.69 2.51
N ARG A 10 -12.67 -1.68 1.66
CA ARG A 10 -12.59 -3.10 2.02
C ARG A 10 -11.16 -3.56 2.28
N LEU A 11 -10.19 -3.07 1.51
CA LEU A 11 -8.77 -3.38 1.73
C LEU A 11 -8.29 -2.79 3.06
N VAL A 12 -8.58 -1.52 3.34
CA VAL A 12 -8.22 -0.88 4.60
C VAL A 12 -8.86 -1.60 5.79
N GLU A 13 -10.13 -1.95 5.74
CA GLU A 13 -10.78 -2.73 6.79
C GLU A 13 -10.10 -4.09 7.01
N SER A 14 -9.70 -4.75 5.91
CA SER A 14 -8.95 -6.01 6.00
C SER A 14 -7.58 -5.80 6.64
N LEU A 15 -6.85 -4.75 6.27
CA LEU A 15 -5.55 -4.41 6.86
C LEU A 15 -5.68 -4.10 8.36
N ARG A 16 -6.69 -3.34 8.76
CA ARG A 16 -6.97 -3.05 10.18
C ARG A 16 -7.33 -4.31 10.96
N GLY A 17 -8.09 -5.23 10.35
CA GLY A 17 -8.49 -6.48 10.97
C GLY A 17 -7.38 -7.54 11.08
N LEU A 18 -6.21 -7.32 10.46
CA LEU A 18 -5.04 -8.21 10.60
C LEU A 18 -4.21 -7.91 11.86
N LEU A 19 -4.57 -6.88 12.63
CA LEU A 19 -3.82 -6.40 13.77
C LEU A 19 -4.32 -6.99 15.09
N GLU A 20 -3.43 -7.05 16.07
CA GLU A 20 -3.79 -7.41 17.44
C GLU A 20 -4.73 -6.37 18.05
N ASP A 21 -5.63 -6.83 18.94
CA ASP A 21 -6.55 -5.96 19.67
C ASP A 21 -5.79 -4.86 20.42
N GLY A 22 -6.17 -3.61 20.20
CA GLY A 22 -5.55 -2.43 20.82
C GLY A 22 -4.36 -1.85 20.06
N TYR A 23 -4.05 -2.34 18.85
CA TYR A 23 -3.14 -1.63 17.96
C TYR A 23 -3.76 -0.30 17.49
N GLU A 24 -3.06 0.80 17.73
CA GLU A 24 -3.40 2.11 17.22
C GLU A 24 -2.40 2.52 16.15
N PHE A 25 -2.91 2.88 14.97
CA PHE A 25 -2.11 3.46 13.92
C PHE A 25 -1.70 4.88 14.29
N ASP A 26 -0.45 5.23 14.01
CA ASP A 26 -0.03 6.62 14.11
C ASP A 26 -0.52 7.45 12.91
N GLU A 27 -0.32 8.77 12.96
CA GLU A 27 -0.76 9.69 11.90
C GLU A 27 -0.13 9.37 10.53
N ALA A 28 1.11 8.89 10.51
CA ALA A 28 1.78 8.55 9.26
C ALA A 28 1.21 7.27 8.65
N GLU A 29 0.89 6.28 9.49
CA GLU A 29 0.22 5.06 9.05
C GLU A 29 -1.23 5.32 8.63
N GLU A 30 -1.97 6.18 9.33
CA GLU A 30 -3.30 6.63 8.94
C GLU A 30 -3.29 7.33 7.57
N HIS A 31 -2.30 8.20 7.34
CA HIS A 31 -2.09 8.81 6.03
C HIS A 31 -1.81 7.76 4.95
N LEU A 32 -0.96 6.78 5.26
CA LEU A 32 -0.63 5.69 4.34
C LEU A 32 -1.85 4.83 4.00
N LEU A 33 -2.69 4.52 4.98
CA LEU A 33 -3.95 3.80 4.76
C LEU A 33 -4.90 4.58 3.85
N SER A 34 -4.98 5.90 4.00
CA SER A 34 -5.76 6.77 3.11
C SER A 34 -5.23 6.74 1.67
N MET A 35 -3.90 6.74 1.50
CA MET A 35 -3.28 6.58 0.16
C MET A 35 -3.58 5.20 -0.45
N ILE A 36 -3.48 4.13 0.35
CA ILE A 36 -3.80 2.77 -0.08
C ILE A 36 -5.26 2.67 -0.51
N GLU A 37 -6.19 3.24 0.24
CA GLU A 37 -7.61 3.30 -0.11
C GLU A 37 -7.83 3.98 -1.46
N ALA A 38 -7.32 5.20 -1.61
CA ALA A 38 -7.52 6.01 -2.80
C ALA A 38 -6.95 5.35 -4.06
N GLU A 39 -5.73 4.80 -3.98
CA GLU A 39 -5.11 4.14 -5.13
C GLU A 39 -5.77 2.79 -5.45
N THR A 40 -6.28 2.08 -4.45
CA THR A 40 -7.05 0.84 -4.70
C THR A 40 -8.36 1.13 -5.43
N ASP A 41 -9.06 2.22 -5.06
CA ASP A 41 -10.25 2.66 -5.78
C ASP A 41 -9.93 3.11 -7.20
N ARG A 42 -8.79 3.78 -7.41
CA ARG A 42 -8.30 4.14 -8.74
C ARG A 42 -7.97 2.92 -9.60
N VAL A 43 -7.31 1.89 -9.04
CA VAL A 43 -7.06 0.62 -9.74
C VAL A 43 -8.38 -0.02 -10.17
N ALA A 44 -9.39 -0.03 -9.32
CA ALA A 44 -10.70 -0.57 -9.66
C ALA A 44 -11.37 0.20 -10.81
N ALA A 45 -11.29 1.53 -10.80
CA ALA A 45 -11.78 2.36 -11.89
C ALA A 45 -11.04 2.09 -13.22
N LEU A 46 -9.70 2.01 -13.18
CA LEU A 46 -8.89 1.71 -14.37
C LEU A 46 -9.16 0.31 -14.94
N ARG A 47 -9.41 -0.68 -14.08
CA ARG A 47 -9.81 -2.03 -14.50
C ARG A 47 -11.17 -2.01 -15.20
N ALA A 48 -12.12 -1.19 -14.75
CA ALA A 48 -13.39 -1.02 -15.44
C ALA A 48 -13.18 -0.38 -16.82
N VAL A 49 -12.38 0.69 -16.92
CA VAL A 49 -12.06 1.33 -18.21
C VAL A 49 -11.33 0.37 -19.16
N LEU A 50 -10.45 -0.49 -18.64
CA LEU A 50 -9.78 -1.52 -19.43
C LEU A 50 -10.78 -2.56 -19.94
N ALA A 51 -11.71 -3.01 -19.09
CA ALA A 51 -12.76 -3.94 -19.50
C ALA A 51 -13.65 -3.32 -20.60
N ASP A 52 -14.02 -2.05 -20.46
CA ASP A 52 -14.80 -1.32 -21.47
C ASP A 52 -14.04 -1.20 -22.80
N GLU A 53 -12.72 -0.95 -22.76
CA GLU A 53 -11.89 -0.90 -23.97
C GLU A 53 -11.81 -2.25 -24.68
N LEU A 54 -11.67 -3.34 -23.92
CA LEU A 54 -11.59 -4.69 -24.44
C LEU A 54 -12.94 -5.20 -24.99
N ALA A 55 -14.04 -4.57 -24.62
CA ALA A 55 -15.39 -4.92 -25.09
C ALA A 55 -15.77 -4.23 -26.42
N LYS A 56 -14.92 -3.34 -26.95
CA LYS A 56 -15.17 -2.64 -28.23
C LYS A 56 -14.97 -3.57 -29.43
N ASP A 57 -15.72 -3.31 -30.49
CA ASP A 57 -15.54 -4.00 -31.79
C ASP A 57 -14.14 -3.74 -32.37
N GLU A 58 -13.63 -2.51 -32.21
CA GLU A 58 -12.26 -2.15 -32.55
C GLU A 58 -11.49 -1.72 -31.30
N VAL A 59 -10.59 -2.60 -30.85
CA VAL A 59 -9.80 -2.41 -29.63
C VAL A 59 -8.55 -1.58 -29.91
N SER A 60 -8.32 -0.53 -29.13
CA SER A 60 -7.05 0.20 -29.16
C SER A 60 -5.96 -0.54 -28.37
N THR A 61 -5.07 -1.24 -29.07
CA THR A 61 -3.93 -1.96 -28.47
C THR A 61 -3.02 -1.04 -27.65
N ARG A 62 -2.84 0.22 -28.09
CA ARG A 62 -2.11 1.24 -27.35
C ARG A 62 -2.77 1.53 -26.00
N ARG A 63 -4.07 1.81 -26.00
CA ARG A 63 -4.82 2.15 -24.79
C ARG A 63 -4.86 0.98 -23.81
N VAL A 64 -5.05 -0.24 -24.30
CA VAL A 64 -4.96 -1.47 -23.50
C VAL A 64 -3.60 -1.57 -22.81
N THR A 65 -2.51 -1.27 -23.55
CA THR A 65 -1.15 -1.31 -23.01
C THR A 65 -0.93 -0.24 -21.93
N GLU A 66 -1.36 1.00 -22.19
CA GLU A 66 -1.26 2.11 -21.25
C GLU A 66 -2.02 1.84 -19.94
N LEU A 67 -3.28 1.39 -20.04
CA LEU A 67 -4.09 1.03 -18.87
C LEU A 67 -3.48 -0.14 -18.10
N SER A 68 -3.01 -1.17 -18.80
CA SER A 68 -2.39 -2.33 -18.17
C SER A 68 -1.07 -1.97 -17.48
N ALA A 69 -0.30 -1.02 -18.02
CA ALA A 69 0.93 -0.54 -17.41
C ALA A 69 0.64 0.26 -16.13
N GLU A 70 -0.31 1.20 -16.20
CA GLU A 70 -0.72 2.01 -15.05
C GLU A 70 -1.25 1.14 -13.91
N ILE A 71 -2.12 0.17 -14.20
CA ILE A 71 -2.64 -0.77 -13.19
C ILE A 71 -1.50 -1.48 -12.46
N ARG A 72 -0.50 -2.00 -13.20
CA ARG A 72 0.65 -2.70 -12.59
C ARG A 72 1.51 -1.77 -11.74
N LEU A 73 1.67 -0.51 -12.15
CA LEU A 73 2.43 0.47 -11.37
C LEU A 73 1.74 0.80 -10.05
N LEU A 74 0.42 1.03 -10.08
CA LEU A 74 -0.37 1.29 -8.87
C LEU A 74 -0.40 0.08 -7.94
N GLU A 75 -0.60 -1.13 -8.47
CA GLU A 75 -0.57 -2.37 -7.68
C GLU A 75 0.78 -2.58 -7.00
N LYS A 76 1.88 -2.30 -7.71
CA LYS A 76 3.23 -2.34 -7.14
C LYS A 76 3.38 -1.32 -6.01
N GLN A 77 2.91 -0.09 -6.22
CA GLN A 77 2.98 0.98 -5.22
C GLN A 77 2.16 0.66 -3.97
N ILE A 78 0.94 0.16 -4.14
CA ILE A 78 0.08 -0.32 -3.05
C ILE A 78 0.79 -1.44 -2.28
N GLY A 79 1.37 -2.42 -2.98
CA GLY A 79 2.13 -3.50 -2.34
C GLY A 79 3.32 -2.99 -1.51
N GLN A 80 4.03 -1.96 -1.99
CA GLN A 80 5.12 -1.33 -1.25
C GLN A 80 4.62 -0.61 0.01
N TRP A 81 3.50 0.11 -0.07
CA TRP A 81 2.91 0.76 1.09
C TRP A 81 2.39 -0.26 2.11
N CYS A 82 1.68 -1.30 1.67
CA CYS A 82 1.26 -2.40 2.54
C CYS A 82 2.46 -3.07 3.24
N ALA A 83 3.58 -3.26 2.55
CA ALA A 83 4.79 -3.82 3.16
C ALA A 83 5.49 -2.86 4.14
N SER A 84 5.25 -1.55 4.02
CA SER A 84 5.78 -0.54 4.95
C SER A 84 4.92 -0.35 6.20
N LEU A 85 3.63 -0.76 6.17
CA LEU A 85 2.82 -0.90 7.38
C LEU A 85 3.47 -1.99 8.23
N ARG A 86 4.18 -1.57 9.28
CA ARG A 86 4.84 -2.46 10.23
C ARG A 86 4.15 -2.33 11.57
N PRO A 87 3.11 -3.14 11.83
CA PRO A 87 2.56 -3.23 13.17
C PRO A 87 3.66 -3.74 14.08
N LYS A 88 4.16 -2.83 14.93
CA LYS A 88 5.36 -2.95 15.76
C LYS A 88 5.78 -4.41 16.01
N GLN A 89 6.68 -4.94 15.16
CA GLN A 89 7.64 -5.91 15.65
C GLN A 89 8.34 -5.22 16.83
N ALA A 90 8.15 -5.79 18.02
CA ALA A 90 8.70 -5.33 19.29
C ALA A 90 10.04 -4.62 19.05
N ALA A 91 10.03 -3.29 19.25
CA ALA A 91 11.15 -2.37 19.06
C ALA A 91 12.48 -3.07 18.74
N ASP A 92 12.70 -3.40 17.47
CA ASP A 92 14.02 -3.86 17.04
C ASP A 92 14.92 -2.65 17.22
N LYS A 93 15.69 -2.70 18.32
CA LYS A 93 16.56 -1.66 18.85
C LYS A 93 17.13 -0.82 17.72
N SER A 94 16.56 0.39 17.62
CA SER A 94 17.11 1.59 16.99
C SER A 94 18.50 1.35 16.42
N TRP A 95 18.57 1.23 15.09
CA TRP A 95 19.83 1.19 14.34
C TRP A 95 20.74 2.37 14.74
N THR A 96 20.13 3.49 15.15
CA THR A 96 20.75 4.69 15.73
C THR A 96 21.43 4.43 17.09
N HIS A 97 20.87 3.58 17.96
CA HIS A 97 21.51 3.14 19.21
C HIS A 97 22.64 2.12 18.99
N GLN A 98 22.53 1.22 18.00
CA GLN A 98 23.63 0.29 17.68
C GLN A 98 24.86 1.02 17.12
N LYS A 99 24.66 2.07 16.31
CA LYS A 99 25.77 2.89 15.80
C LYS A 99 26.49 3.65 16.92
N ALA A 100 25.78 4.12 17.94
CA ALA A 100 26.37 4.76 19.12
C ALA A 100 27.10 3.76 20.03
N ALA A 101 26.62 2.52 20.15
CA ALA A 101 27.29 1.45 20.90
C ALA A 101 28.57 0.97 20.19
N ASN A 102 28.56 0.84 18.86
CA ASN A 102 29.72 0.39 18.07
C ASN A 102 30.80 1.48 17.90
N ALA A 103 30.46 2.76 18.10
CA ALA A 103 31.44 3.85 18.07
C ALA A 103 32.35 3.87 19.32
N ARG A 104 31.92 3.27 20.43
CA ARG A 104 32.65 3.28 21.71
C ARG A 104 33.79 2.26 21.82
N TRP A 105 33.91 1.32 20.87
CA TRP A 105 34.91 0.24 20.92
C TRP A 105 36.00 0.33 19.83
N ARG A 106 36.05 1.42 19.06
CA ARG A 106 37.05 1.63 17.99
C ARG A 106 38.28 2.44 18.42
N VAL A 107 38.57 2.49 19.72
CA VAL A 107 39.82 3.01 20.26
C VAL A 107 40.42 1.90 21.11
N ILE A 108 41.63 1.45 20.74
CA ILE A 108 42.43 0.34 21.29
C ILE A 108 42.36 -0.94 20.44
N SER A 109 43.14 -0.92 19.36
CA SER A 109 43.95 -2.03 18.84
C SER A 109 44.89 -1.44 17.80
#